data_AF-A0A4U6UJK5-F1
#
_entry.id   AF-A0A4U6UJK5-F1
#
_cell.length_a   1.000
_cell.length_b   1.000
_cell.length_c   1.000
_cell.angle_alpha   90.00
_cell.angle_beta   90.00
_cell.angle_gamma   90.00
#
_symmetry.space_group_name_H-M   'P 1'
#
loop_
_entity.id
_entity.type
_entity.pdbx_description
1 polymer ?
#
loop_
_entity_poly.entity_id
_entity_poly.type
_entity_poly.pdbx_seq_one_letter_code
_entity_poly.pdbx_strand_id
1 'polypeptide(L)'
;MRDFRFDKQPQAQVQINYLCENDSTMIDPEIVSRSRDEEKQKIVRMLVKEQANNKDPMVVPIVGMGGLGKTTLAQLIYNDPEVKKHFHQILKWVCVSDNFDVCNLANKICNASESNLENALQKLQRELTRKRYLLVLDDVWNKDDNKWKKLNACLKHGDVGSAILTTTRDKEIAQLMGTVKEHGIAHLDNKFIKEIIEAKAFISQERKPTNLAGLHYRIQ
;
A
#
# COMPACT_ATOMS: atom_id res chain seq x y z
N MET A 1 38.40 -36.74 -0.95
CA MET A 1 37.69 -35.86 -1.88
C MET A 1 36.20 -36.10 -1.76
N ARG A 2 35.46 -35.21 -1.11
CA ARG A 2 34.00 -35.09 -1.18
C ARG A 2 33.70 -33.60 -1.10
N ASP A 3 33.36 -33.01 -2.24
CA ASP A 3 32.99 -31.61 -2.34
C ASP A 3 31.53 -31.44 -1.89
N PHE A 4 31.33 -30.60 -0.89
CA PHE A 4 30.01 -30.10 -0.50
C PHE A 4 29.66 -28.91 -1.42
N ARG A 5 28.77 -29.14 -2.40
CA ARG A 5 28.09 -28.05 -3.12
C ARG A 5 26.95 -27.53 -2.24
N PHE A 6 27.06 -26.26 -1.84
CA PHE A 6 25.91 -25.49 -1.37
C PHE A 6 25.17 -24.96 -2.60
N ASP A 7 24.03 -25.56 -2.93
CA ASP A 7 23.08 -24.96 -3.85
C ASP A 7 22.42 -23.77 -3.15
N LYS A 8 22.90 -22.56 -3.46
CA LYS A 8 22.19 -21.33 -3.12
C LYS A 8 20.96 -21.25 -4.04
N GLN A 9 19.78 -21.47 -3.48
CA GLN A 9 18.54 -21.04 -4.15
C GLN A 9 18.56 -19.50 -4.30
N PRO A 10 18.13 -18.95 -5.44
CA PRO A 10 18.05 -17.51 -5.60
C PRO A 10 16.96 -16.98 -4.66
N GLN A 11 17.35 -16.18 -3.68
CA GLN A 11 16.40 -15.32 -2.98
C GLN A 11 15.86 -14.33 -4.00
N ALA A 12 14.55 -14.42 -4.28
CA ALA A 12 13.87 -13.46 -5.12
C ALA A 12 14.03 -12.06 -4.48
N GLN A 13 14.83 -11.21 -5.11
CA GLN A 13 14.94 -9.82 -4.75
C GLN A 13 13.58 -9.17 -5.02
N VAL A 14 12.86 -8.85 -3.96
CA VAL A 14 11.62 -8.09 -4.04
C VAL A 14 12.00 -6.66 -4.40
N GLN A 15 12.00 -6.35 -5.69
CA GLN A 15 12.04 -4.97 -6.16
C GLN A 15 10.70 -4.32 -5.84
N ILE A 16 10.65 -3.57 -4.74
CA ILE A 16 9.52 -2.69 -4.43
C ILE A 16 9.66 -1.48 -5.34
N ASN A 17 9.06 -1.54 -6.53
CA ASN A 17 8.92 -0.38 -7.38
C ASN A 17 7.91 0.56 -6.72
N TYR A 18 8.41 1.63 -6.09
CA TYR A 18 7.62 2.71 -5.54
C TYR A 18 6.83 3.38 -6.66
N LEU A 19 5.54 3.05 -6.81
CA LEU A 19 4.63 3.75 -7.72
C LEU A 19 4.13 5.05 -7.05
N CYS A 20 5.03 6.02 -7.01
CA CYS A 20 4.78 7.46 -7.05
C CYS A 20 6.15 8.08 -7.38
N GLU A 21 6.35 8.44 -8.65
CA GLU A 21 7.53 9.17 -9.09
C GLU A 21 7.54 10.51 -8.34
N ASN A 22 8.37 10.64 -7.29
CA ASN A 22 9.05 11.88 -6.85
C ASN A 22 9.78 11.82 -5.50
N ASP A 23 9.86 10.69 -4.78
CA ASP A 23 10.69 10.61 -3.56
C ASP A 23 11.81 9.56 -3.69
N SER A 24 12.89 9.94 -4.37
CA SER A 24 14.14 9.16 -4.45
C SER A 24 14.95 9.23 -3.14
N THR A 25 14.33 8.81 -2.04
CA THR A 25 15.09 8.36 -0.86
C THR A 25 14.67 6.92 -0.59
N MET A 26 15.34 5.98 -1.24
CA MET A 26 15.11 4.56 -0.98
C MET A 26 15.50 4.25 0.47
N ILE A 27 14.50 4.30 1.35
CA ILE A 27 14.59 3.68 2.67
C ILE A 27 14.77 2.18 2.43
N ASP A 28 15.68 1.56 3.16
CA ASP A 28 15.91 0.13 3.11
C ASP A 28 14.57 -0.63 3.20
N PRO A 29 14.19 -1.37 2.14
CA PRO A 29 12.95 -2.14 2.10
C PRO A 29 12.80 -3.11 3.27
N GLU A 30 13.91 -3.63 3.80
CA GLU A 30 13.91 -4.55 4.94
C GLU A 30 13.52 -3.82 6.23
N ILE A 31 14.07 -2.63 6.48
CA ILE A 31 13.71 -1.80 7.64
C ILE A 31 12.22 -1.46 7.58
N VAL A 32 11.75 -1.00 6.42
CA VAL A 32 10.33 -0.64 6.21
C VAL A 32 9.42 -1.84 6.48
N SER A 33 9.73 -3.01 5.90
CA SER A 33 8.93 -4.23 6.05
C SER A 33 8.83 -4.67 7.51
N ARG A 34 9.95 -4.69 8.24
CA ARG A 34 9.96 -5.04 9.68
C ARG A 34 9.21 -4.02 10.53
N SER A 35 9.30 -2.74 10.19
CA SER A 35 8.74 -1.65 11.01
C SER A 35 7.21 -1.63 11.09
N ARG A 36 6.53 -2.31 10.16
CA ARG A 36 5.08 -2.34 10.01
C ARG A 36 4.53 -3.77 9.88
N ASP A 37 5.31 -4.79 10.22
CA ASP A 37 4.93 -6.18 9.95
C ASP A 37 3.66 -6.58 10.70
N GLU A 38 3.51 -6.25 11.98
CA GLU A 38 2.31 -6.60 12.75
C GLU A 38 1.03 -5.98 12.17
N GLU A 39 1.08 -4.67 11.84
CA GLU A 39 -0.01 -3.93 11.20
C GLU A 39 -0.37 -4.53 9.83
N LYS A 40 0.65 -4.79 9.00
CA LYS A 40 0.50 -5.44 7.70
C LYS A 40 -0.14 -6.82 7.83
N GLN A 41 0.40 -7.69 8.68
CA GLN A 41 -0.09 -9.06 8.86
C GLN A 41 -1.54 -9.08 9.36
N LYS A 42 -1.92 -8.14 10.23
CA LYS A 42 -3.31 -7.99 10.68
C LYS A 42 -4.24 -7.68 9.51
N ILE A 43 -3.89 -6.71 8.67
CA ILE A 43 -4.74 -6.32 7.52
C ILE A 43 -4.74 -7.42 6.46
N VAL A 44 -3.60 -8.06 6.16
CA VAL A 44 -3.53 -9.18 5.21
C VAL A 44 -4.42 -10.34 5.65
N ARG A 45 -4.39 -10.73 6.94
CA ARG A 45 -5.30 -11.75 7.47
C ARG A 45 -6.77 -11.36 7.28
N MET A 46 -7.12 -10.12 7.59
CA MET A 46 -8.47 -9.60 7.41
C MET A 46 -8.92 -9.69 5.94
N LEU A 47 -8.06 -9.24 5.01
CA LEU A 47 -8.32 -9.22 3.57
C LEU A 47 -8.36 -10.62 2.93
N VAL A 48 -7.61 -11.59 3.43
CA VAL A 48 -7.44 -12.88 2.74
C VAL A 48 -8.22 -14.02 3.42
N LYS A 49 -8.34 -13.97 4.75
CA LYS A 49 -8.77 -15.12 5.58
C LYS A 49 -10.08 -14.86 6.34
N GLU A 50 -10.36 -13.63 6.72
CA GLU A 50 -11.50 -13.27 7.58
C GLU A 50 -12.64 -12.56 6.83
N GLN A 51 -12.58 -12.53 5.49
CA GLN A 51 -13.71 -12.03 4.72
C GLN A 51 -14.92 -12.94 4.93
N ALA A 52 -15.99 -12.37 5.49
CA ALA A 52 -17.29 -13.02 5.52
C ALA A 52 -17.72 -13.34 4.08
N ASN A 53 -18.60 -14.33 3.90
CA ASN A 53 -19.26 -14.63 2.62
C ASN A 53 -20.26 -13.52 2.21
N ASN A 54 -19.95 -12.26 2.49
CA ASN A 54 -20.70 -11.10 2.06
C ASN A 54 -20.45 -10.86 0.57
N LYS A 55 -21.51 -10.52 -0.14
CA LYS A 55 -21.44 -10.14 -1.56
C LYS A 55 -20.87 -8.74 -1.74
N ASP A 56 -21.07 -7.86 -0.77
CA ASP A 56 -20.54 -6.50 -0.81
C ASP A 56 -19.03 -6.51 -0.47
N PRO A 57 -18.23 -5.66 -1.14
CA PRO A 57 -16.80 -5.59 -0.90
C PRO A 57 -16.49 -5.03 0.49
N MET A 58 -15.46 -5.58 1.13
CA MET A 58 -14.94 -5.03 2.39
C MET A 58 -14.16 -3.74 2.11
N VAL A 59 -14.44 -2.66 2.85
CA VAL A 59 -13.68 -1.41 2.78
C VAL A 59 -12.88 -1.24 4.07
N VAL A 60 -11.56 -1.28 3.95
CA VAL A 60 -10.60 -1.16 5.06
C VAL A 60 -9.90 0.21 4.98
N PRO A 61 -10.25 1.18 5.85
CA PRO A 61 -9.59 2.47 5.87
C PRO A 61 -8.34 2.47 6.75
N ILE A 62 -7.20 2.90 6.21
CA ILE A 62 -5.97 3.23 6.94
C ILE A 62 -5.95 4.73 7.20
N VAL A 63 -5.90 5.13 8.47
CA VAL A 63 -6.09 6.52 8.89
C VAL A 63 -4.95 7.01 9.77
N GLY A 64 -4.55 8.26 9.60
CA GLY A 64 -3.50 8.87 10.39
C GLY A 64 -2.99 10.17 9.81
N MET A 65 -2.27 10.93 10.63
CA MET A 65 -1.67 12.21 10.22
C MET A 65 -0.71 12.06 9.02
N GLY A 66 -0.37 13.18 8.39
CA GLY A 66 0.66 13.23 7.35
C GLY A 66 2.00 12.70 7.87
N GLY A 67 2.77 12.03 7.01
CA GLY A 67 4.11 11.52 7.36
C GLY A 67 4.16 10.24 8.19
N LEU A 68 3.04 9.66 8.62
CA LEU A 68 3.03 8.41 9.42
C LEU A 68 3.29 7.13 8.61
N GLY A 69 3.33 7.21 7.28
CA GLY A 69 3.59 6.06 6.39
C GLY A 69 2.36 5.24 6.02
N LYS A 70 1.16 5.84 5.94
CA LYS A 70 -0.07 5.15 5.50
C LYS A 70 0.08 4.51 4.12
N THR A 71 0.53 5.30 3.15
CA THR A 71 0.83 4.86 1.78
C THR A 71 1.88 3.75 1.79
N THR A 72 2.90 3.85 2.65
CA THR A 72 3.92 2.81 2.82
C THR A 72 3.31 1.50 3.34
N LEU A 73 2.45 1.54 4.36
CA LEU A 73 1.75 0.36 4.85
C LEU A 73 0.85 -0.25 3.77
N ALA A 74 0.10 0.57 3.03
CA ALA A 74 -0.71 0.09 1.91
C ALA A 74 0.14 -0.55 0.80
N GLN A 75 1.32 -0.01 0.50
CA GLN A 75 2.27 -0.61 -0.45
C GLN A 75 2.80 -1.96 0.03
N LEU A 76 3.10 -2.11 1.32
CA LEU A 76 3.52 -3.38 1.91
C LEU A 76 2.42 -4.44 1.77
N ILE A 77 1.16 -4.07 2.02
CA ILE A 77 -0.01 -4.96 1.86
C ILE A 77 -0.23 -5.31 0.39
N TYR A 78 -0.24 -4.31 -0.50
CA TYR A 78 -0.43 -4.50 -1.95
C TYR A 78 0.60 -5.46 -2.55
N ASN A 79 1.83 -5.40 -2.04
CA ASN A 79 2.92 -6.23 -2.53
C ASN A 79 3.03 -7.61 -1.85
N ASP A 80 2.21 -7.88 -0.84
CA ASP A 80 2.22 -9.15 -0.10
C ASP A 80 1.86 -10.33 -1.04
N PRO A 81 2.62 -11.43 -1.00
CA PRO A 81 2.35 -12.60 -1.85
C PRO A 81 0.97 -13.23 -1.64
N GLU A 82 0.46 -13.27 -0.40
CA GLU A 82 -0.88 -13.81 -0.11
C GLU A 82 -1.96 -12.92 -0.75
N VAL A 83 -1.79 -11.60 -0.68
CA VAL A 83 -2.69 -10.62 -1.31
C VAL A 83 -2.68 -10.77 -2.82
N LYS A 84 -1.50 -10.80 -3.46
CA LYS A 84 -1.38 -10.98 -4.91
C LYS A 84 -2.01 -12.27 -5.41
N LYS A 85 -1.86 -13.37 -4.64
CA LYS A 85 -2.49 -14.65 -4.95
C LYS A 85 -4.01 -14.60 -4.77
N HIS A 86 -4.49 -14.00 -3.68
CA HIS A 86 -5.92 -13.93 -3.37
C HIS A 86 -6.68 -13.08 -4.39
N PHE A 87 -6.12 -11.92 -4.77
CA PHE A 87 -6.70 -10.95 -5.71
C PHE A 87 -6.08 -11.04 -7.11
N HIS A 88 -5.80 -12.26 -7.58
CA HIS A 88 -5.11 -12.53 -8.84
C HIS A 88 -5.86 -12.04 -10.09
N GLN A 89 -7.17 -11.80 -10.01
CA GLN A 89 -7.98 -11.38 -11.16
C GLN A 89 -7.88 -9.87 -11.38
N ILE A 90 -8.00 -9.08 -10.31
CA ILE A 90 -7.85 -7.63 -10.33
C ILE A 90 -7.15 -7.16 -9.05
N LEU A 91 -6.01 -6.52 -9.22
CA LEU A 91 -5.29 -5.81 -8.17
C LEU A 91 -4.85 -4.47 -8.76
N LYS A 92 -5.43 -3.36 -8.29
CA LYS A 92 -5.15 -2.02 -8.85
C LYS A 92 -4.91 -1.00 -7.75
N TRP A 93 -4.00 -0.08 -8.02
CA TRP A 93 -3.67 1.06 -7.17
C TRP A 93 -4.07 2.36 -7.87
N VAL A 94 -4.83 3.20 -7.18
CA VAL A 94 -5.27 4.49 -7.70
C VAL A 94 -5.01 5.58 -6.69
N CYS A 95 -4.15 6.53 -7.06
CA CYS A 95 -3.98 7.77 -6.32
C CYS A 95 -5.18 8.70 -6.62
N VAL A 96 -5.90 9.05 -5.56
CA VAL A 96 -7.04 9.95 -5.59
C VAL A 96 -6.51 11.37 -5.54
N SER A 97 -6.50 12.05 -6.69
CA SER A 97 -6.17 13.47 -6.76
C SER A 97 -7.19 14.33 -6.00
N ASP A 98 -6.79 15.54 -5.61
CA ASP A 98 -7.58 16.51 -4.82
C ASP A 98 -9.05 16.64 -5.25
N ASN A 99 -9.32 16.57 -6.56
CA ASN A 99 -10.68 16.44 -7.08
C ASN A 99 -11.08 14.97 -7.20
N PHE A 100 -11.77 14.43 -6.17
CA PHE A 100 -12.47 13.16 -6.28
C PHE A 100 -13.63 13.32 -7.28
N ASP A 101 -13.32 12.98 -8.52
CA ASP A 101 -14.22 12.90 -9.65
C ASP A 101 -14.49 11.42 -9.94
N VAL A 102 -15.76 11.03 -9.85
CA VAL A 102 -16.18 9.63 -9.99
C VAL A 102 -15.89 9.09 -11.39
N CYS A 103 -16.01 9.94 -12.42
CA CYS A 103 -15.75 9.55 -13.80
C CYS A 103 -14.25 9.26 -13.99
N ASN A 104 -13.38 10.18 -13.53
CA ASN A 104 -11.93 10.00 -13.56
C ASN A 104 -11.49 8.81 -12.73
N LEU A 105 -12.08 8.59 -11.55
CA LEU A 105 -11.73 7.45 -10.71
C LEU A 105 -12.12 6.12 -11.37
N ALA A 106 -13.33 6.03 -11.94
CA ALA A 106 -13.76 4.87 -12.70
C ALA A 106 -12.86 4.61 -13.91
N ASN A 107 -12.50 5.65 -14.65
CA ASN A 107 -11.56 5.59 -15.77
C ASN A 107 -10.17 5.10 -15.34
N LYS A 108 -9.62 5.62 -14.24
CA LYS A 108 -8.33 5.16 -13.69
C LYS A 108 -8.39 3.70 -13.27
N ILE A 109 -9.48 3.25 -12.64
CA ILE A 109 -9.66 1.84 -12.28
C ILE A 109 -9.76 0.97 -13.55
N CYS A 110 -10.40 1.44 -14.62
CA CYS A 110 -10.58 0.67 -15.86
C CYS A 110 -9.48 0.83 -16.90
N ASN A 111 -8.50 1.71 -16.70
CA ASN A 111 -7.60 2.19 -17.76
C ASN A 111 -8.38 2.66 -19.01
N ALA A 112 -9.44 3.43 -18.79
CA ALA A 112 -10.33 3.96 -19.82
C ALA A 112 -10.25 5.50 -19.88
N SER A 113 -10.87 6.09 -20.91
CA SER A 113 -10.93 7.53 -21.13
C SER A 113 -12.34 7.97 -21.55
N GLU A 114 -13.34 7.60 -20.76
CA GLU A 114 -14.73 8.03 -20.99
C GLU A 114 -14.94 9.47 -20.50
N SER A 115 -15.60 10.30 -21.31
CA SER A 115 -16.01 11.65 -20.90
C SER A 115 -17.37 11.65 -20.19
N ASN A 116 -18.22 10.67 -20.48
CA ASN A 116 -19.53 10.52 -19.86
C ASN A 116 -19.44 9.61 -18.61
N LEU A 117 -20.01 10.09 -17.50
CA LEU A 117 -19.97 9.40 -16.20
C LEU A 117 -20.66 8.03 -16.25
N GLU A 118 -21.84 7.94 -16.87
CA GLU A 118 -22.61 6.70 -16.96
C GLU A 118 -21.85 5.62 -17.74
N ASN A 119 -21.19 6.00 -18.84
CA ASN A 119 -20.34 5.10 -19.61
C ASN A 119 -19.12 4.62 -18.80
N ALA A 120 -18.46 5.53 -18.07
CA ALA A 120 -17.33 5.20 -17.21
C ALA A 120 -17.74 4.20 -16.11
N LEU A 121 -18.88 4.45 -15.45
CA LEU A 121 -19.45 3.57 -14.43
C LEU A 121 -19.90 2.22 -14.99
N GLN A 122 -20.49 2.20 -16.20
CA GLN A 122 -20.88 0.95 -16.85
C GLN A 122 -19.65 0.10 -17.20
N LYS A 123 -18.57 0.72 -17.68
CA LYS A 123 -17.29 0.03 -17.90
C LYS A 123 -16.70 -0.50 -16.61
N LEU A 124 -16.71 0.28 -15.53
CA LEU A 124 -16.27 -0.15 -14.20
C LEU A 124 -17.05 -1.36 -13.72
N GLN A 125 -18.37 -1.30 -13.78
CA GLN A 125 -19.22 -2.42 -13.39
C GLN A 125 -18.90 -3.68 -14.20
N ARG A 126 -18.78 -3.58 -15.54
CA ARG A 126 -18.43 -4.72 -16.40
C ARG A 126 -17.06 -5.28 -16.08
N GLU A 127 -16.08 -4.42 -15.81
CA GLU A 127 -14.71 -4.82 -15.46
C GLU A 127 -14.67 -5.64 -14.17
N LEU A 128 -15.46 -5.26 -13.16
CA LEU A 128 -15.49 -5.90 -11.85
C LEU A 128 -16.46 -7.09 -11.77
N THR A 129 -17.45 -7.18 -12.66
CA THR A 129 -18.51 -8.18 -12.60
C THR A 129 -17.94 -9.60 -12.55
N ARG A 130 -18.31 -10.36 -11.51
CA ARG A 130 -17.85 -11.75 -11.28
C ARG A 130 -16.34 -11.90 -11.16
N LYS A 131 -15.63 -10.81 -10.85
CA LYS A 131 -14.21 -10.86 -10.56
C LYS A 131 -13.94 -10.48 -9.11
N ARG A 132 -13.04 -11.21 -8.47
CA ARG A 132 -12.53 -10.82 -7.16
C ARG A 132 -11.44 -9.78 -7.34
N TYR A 133 -11.58 -8.65 -6.63
CA TYR A 133 -10.64 -7.54 -6.77
C TYR A 133 -10.13 -7.01 -5.43
N LEU A 134 -8.93 -6.42 -5.47
CA LEU A 134 -8.49 -5.45 -4.48
C LEU A 134 -8.21 -4.11 -5.19
N LEU A 135 -8.88 -3.06 -4.73
CA LEU A 135 -8.62 -1.69 -5.15
C LEU A 135 -7.98 -0.92 -4.01
N VAL A 136 -6.79 -0.35 -4.24
CA VAL A 136 -6.20 0.62 -3.32
C VAL A 136 -6.58 2.02 -3.78
N LEU A 137 -7.30 2.76 -2.95
CA LEU A 137 -7.61 4.17 -3.15
C LEU A 137 -6.74 4.99 -2.20
N ASP A 138 -5.60 5.46 -2.71
CA ASP A 138 -4.60 6.16 -1.91
C ASP A 138 -4.91 7.66 -1.83
N ASP A 139 -4.77 8.21 -0.63
CA ASP A 139 -4.93 9.62 -0.26
C ASP A 139 -6.33 10.18 -0.59
N VAL A 140 -7.37 9.62 0.03
CA VAL A 140 -8.76 10.05 -0.18
C VAL A 140 -9.11 11.28 0.67
N TRP A 141 -9.63 12.33 0.03
CA TRP A 141 -9.97 13.62 0.67
C TRP A 141 -11.44 14.05 0.55
N ASN A 142 -12.27 13.35 -0.23
CA ASN A 142 -13.65 13.80 -0.48
C ASN A 142 -14.65 13.22 0.52
N LYS A 143 -15.50 14.11 1.08
CA LYS A 143 -16.59 13.81 2.02
C LYS A 143 -17.97 13.73 1.38
N ASP A 144 -18.07 13.90 0.05
CA ASP A 144 -19.33 13.81 -0.68
C ASP A 144 -19.80 12.35 -0.74
N ASP A 145 -20.69 12.01 0.19
CA ASP A 145 -21.35 10.72 0.31
C ASP A 145 -22.04 10.27 -0.97
N ASN A 146 -22.63 11.20 -1.74
CA ASN A 146 -23.33 10.84 -2.97
C ASN A 146 -22.35 10.35 -4.04
N LYS A 147 -21.17 10.97 -4.13
CA LYS A 147 -20.12 10.51 -5.05
C LYS A 147 -19.60 9.12 -4.66
N TRP A 148 -19.37 8.88 -3.36
CA TRP A 148 -19.00 7.55 -2.88
C TRP A 148 -20.08 6.51 -3.15
N LYS A 149 -21.35 6.81 -2.84
CA LYS A 149 -22.50 5.92 -3.09
C LYS A 149 -22.62 5.52 -4.57
N LYS A 150 -22.44 6.48 -5.49
CA LYS A 150 -22.46 6.22 -6.94
C LYS A 150 -21.36 5.25 -7.36
N LEU A 151 -20.12 5.46 -6.90
CA LEU A 151 -19.02 4.56 -7.19
C LEU A 151 -19.26 3.17 -6.55
N ASN A 152 -19.63 3.16 -5.27
CA ASN A 152 -19.83 1.94 -4.48
C ASN A 152 -20.93 1.04 -5.06
N ALA A 153 -21.96 1.62 -5.68
CA ALA A 153 -22.98 0.86 -6.41
C ALA A 153 -22.35 -0.05 -7.49
N CYS A 154 -21.36 0.43 -8.23
CA CYS A 154 -20.63 -0.36 -9.22
C CYS A 154 -19.68 -1.38 -8.58
N LEU A 155 -19.03 -1.00 -7.48
CA LEU A 155 -18.08 -1.85 -6.75
C LEU A 155 -18.74 -3.12 -6.19
N LYS A 156 -20.01 -3.05 -5.79
CA LYS A 156 -20.81 -4.20 -5.30
C LYS A 156 -21.09 -5.30 -6.34
N HIS A 157 -20.74 -5.08 -7.60
CA HIS A 157 -20.86 -6.12 -8.64
C HIS A 157 -19.67 -7.08 -8.69
N GLY A 158 -18.64 -6.86 -7.86
CA GLY A 158 -17.54 -7.80 -7.66
C GLY A 158 -17.98 -9.19 -7.21
N ASP A 159 -17.04 -10.12 -7.27
CA ASP A 159 -17.23 -11.45 -6.67
C ASP A 159 -17.01 -11.41 -5.15
N VAL A 160 -17.53 -12.42 -4.46
CA VAL A 160 -17.32 -12.61 -3.01
C VAL A 160 -15.82 -12.66 -2.71
N GLY A 161 -15.42 -11.97 -1.66
CA GLY A 161 -14.01 -11.83 -1.32
C GLY A 161 -13.36 -10.56 -1.89
N SER A 162 -14.12 -9.65 -2.53
CA SER A 162 -13.56 -8.39 -3.03
C SER A 162 -13.35 -7.38 -1.91
N ALA A 163 -12.33 -6.54 -2.05
CA ALA A 163 -11.98 -5.56 -1.04
C ALA A 163 -11.46 -4.24 -1.62
N ILE A 164 -11.52 -3.20 -0.78
CA ILE A 164 -11.05 -1.86 -1.05
C ILE A 164 -10.21 -1.44 0.15
N LEU A 165 -8.96 -1.07 -0.11
CA LEU A 165 -8.06 -0.50 0.88
C LEU A 165 -7.98 1.00 0.63
N THR A 166 -8.32 1.83 1.61
CA THR A 166 -8.21 3.29 1.47
C THR A 166 -7.15 3.84 2.39
N THR A 167 -6.46 4.91 1.99
CA THR A 167 -5.65 5.70 2.90
C THR A 167 -6.22 7.11 2.99
N THR A 168 -6.30 7.66 4.20
CA THR A 168 -6.78 9.03 4.39
C THR A 168 -6.20 9.65 5.66
N ARG A 169 -6.17 10.97 5.73
CA ARG A 169 -5.86 11.72 6.96
C ARG A 169 -7.11 11.99 7.79
N ASP A 170 -8.28 11.82 7.20
CA ASP A 170 -9.54 12.26 7.78
C ASP A 170 -10.36 11.06 8.29
N LYS A 171 -10.67 11.08 9.58
CA LYS A 171 -11.47 10.02 10.22
C LYS A 171 -12.92 10.01 9.75
N GLU A 172 -13.48 11.15 9.37
CA GLU A 172 -14.86 11.21 8.86
C GLU A 172 -14.95 10.51 7.51
N ILE A 173 -13.95 10.68 6.64
CA ILE A 173 -13.87 9.96 5.36
C ILE A 173 -13.75 8.45 5.59
N ALA A 174 -12.94 8.05 6.57
CA ALA A 174 -12.80 6.65 6.93
C ALA A 174 -14.11 6.04 7.43
N GLN A 175 -14.88 6.76 8.23
CA GLN A 175 -16.20 6.32 8.72
C GLN A 175 -17.25 6.30 7.60
N LEU A 176 -17.20 7.27 6.68
CA LEU A 176 -18.08 7.34 5.53
C LEU A 176 -17.90 6.13 4.59
N MET A 177 -16.66 5.75 4.32
CA MET A 177 -16.35 4.70 3.35
C MET A 177 -16.25 3.30 3.97
N GLY A 178 -15.76 3.22 5.21
CA GLY A 178 -15.38 1.97 5.86
C GLY A 178 -16.56 1.04 6.14
N THR A 179 -16.39 -0.24 5.85
CA THR A 179 -17.31 -1.30 6.31
C THR A 179 -16.82 -1.98 7.57
N VAL A 180 -15.55 -1.74 7.93
CA VAL A 180 -14.91 -2.19 9.16
C VAL A 180 -14.32 -1.01 9.90
N LYS A 181 -14.00 -1.21 11.18
CA LYS A 181 -13.31 -0.19 11.99
C LYS A 181 -12.02 0.25 11.30
N GLU A 182 -11.76 1.55 11.31
CA GLU A 182 -10.56 2.13 10.73
C GLU A 182 -9.28 1.61 11.40
N HIS A 183 -8.24 1.40 10.59
CA HIS A 183 -6.92 1.07 11.05
C HIS A 183 -6.11 2.36 11.25
N GLY A 184 -6.11 2.86 12.48
CA GLY A 184 -5.26 3.97 12.87
C GLY A 184 -3.79 3.56 12.87
N ILE A 185 -2.95 4.24 12.08
CA ILE A 185 -1.50 4.05 12.12
C ILE A 185 -0.88 4.91 13.21
N ALA A 186 0.02 4.33 14.01
CA ALA A 186 0.76 5.03 15.05
C ALA A 186 2.14 5.49 14.56
N HIS A 187 2.81 6.30 15.38
CA HIS A 187 4.23 6.59 15.19
C HIS A 187 5.04 5.28 15.18
N LEU A 188 6.12 5.26 14.42
CA LEU A 188 7.09 4.18 14.46
C LEU A 188 7.80 4.14 15.81
N ASP A 189 8.18 2.95 16.25
CA ASP A 189 9.06 2.83 17.42
C ASP A 189 10.38 3.57 17.18
N ASN A 190 10.93 4.17 18.23
CA ASN A 190 12.19 4.91 18.19
C ASN A 190 13.34 4.09 17.59
N LYS A 191 13.31 2.76 17.77
CA LYS A 191 14.26 1.83 17.15
C LYS A 191 14.23 1.94 15.62
N PHE A 192 13.06 1.81 15.01
CA PHE A 192 12.91 1.87 13.55
C PHE A 192 13.16 3.28 13.02
N ILE A 193 12.74 4.32 13.75
CA ILE A 193 13.06 5.72 13.39
C ILE A 193 14.58 5.90 13.31
N LYS A 194 15.31 5.42 14.32
CA LYS A 194 16.78 5.49 14.34
C LYS A 194 17.40 4.71 13.17
N GLU A 195 16.96 3.48 12.94
CA GLU A 195 17.43 2.65 11.80
C GLU A 195 17.20 3.36 10.45
N ILE A 196 16.03 3.98 10.25
CA ILE A 196 15.70 4.74 9.03
C ILE A 196 16.60 5.97 8.89
N ILE A 197 16.81 6.72 9.97
CA ILE A 197 17.66 7.92 9.96
C ILE A 197 19.11 7.53 9.66
N GLU A 198 19.64 6.50 10.31
CA GLU A 198 20.99 6.00 10.06
C GLU A 198 21.14 5.53 8.61
N ALA A 199 20.20 4.71 8.12
CA ALA A 199 20.21 4.27 6.73
C ALA A 199 20.23 5.47 5.77
N LYS A 200 19.34 6.45 5.94
CA LYS A 200 19.31 7.65 5.08
C LYS A 200 20.59 8.49 5.18
N ALA A 201 21.10 8.71 6.39
CA ALA A 201 22.29 9.53 6.61
C ALA A 201 23.56 8.89 6.01
N PHE A 202 23.65 7.56 6.02
CA PHE A 202 24.82 6.83 5.55
C PHE A 202 24.71 6.35 4.09
N ILE A 203 23.54 6.37 3.46
CA ILE A 203 23.38 6.18 2.00
C ILE A 203 24.11 7.29 1.21
N SER A 204 24.17 8.52 1.75
CA SER A 204 24.96 9.61 1.17
C SER A 204 26.47 9.53 1.45
N GLN A 205 26.91 8.56 2.24
CA GLN A 205 28.33 8.32 2.55
C GLN A 205 28.79 7.00 1.93
N GLU A 206 28.87 6.94 0.59
CA GLU A 206 29.91 6.13 -0.04
C GLU A 206 31.29 6.73 0.30
N ARG A 207 31.70 6.51 1.56
CA ARG A 207 33.03 6.51 2.17
C ARG A 207 32.82 6.51 3.69
N LYS A 208 32.47 5.35 4.25
CA LYS A 208 32.88 5.05 5.62
C LYS A 208 34.43 4.99 5.60
N PRO A 209 35.16 5.81 6.36
CA PRO A 209 36.58 5.54 6.57
C PRO A 209 36.68 4.31 7.47
N THR A 210 37.04 3.17 6.88
CA THR A 210 37.57 2.02 7.60
C THR A 210 38.98 2.36 8.09
N ASN A 211 39.09 3.15 9.16
CA ASN A 211 40.14 3.06 10.18
C ASN A 211 40.01 4.23 11.17
N LEU A 212 39.57 3.92 12.38
CA LEU A 212 39.83 4.77 13.57
C LEU A 212 40.87 4.10 14.50
N ALA A 213 41.71 3.21 13.96
CA ALA A 213 42.84 2.65 14.67
C ALA A 213 44.14 3.26 14.13
N GLY A 214 44.69 4.26 14.84
CA GLY A 214 46.08 4.67 14.66
C GLY A 214 46.31 6.13 14.28
N LEU A 215 45.95 7.06 15.15
CA LEU A 215 46.67 8.34 15.26
C LEU A 215 47.43 8.35 16.58
N HIS A 216 48.60 7.70 16.55
CA HIS A 216 49.61 7.86 17.58
C HIS A 216 50.28 9.21 17.31
N TYR A 217 49.99 10.23 18.12
CA TYR A 217 50.72 11.49 18.09
C TYR A 217 52.16 11.23 18.54
N ARG A 218 53.14 11.43 17.65
CA ARG A 218 54.54 11.66 18.01
C ARG A 218 54.84 13.13 17.79
N ILE A 219 55.10 13.84 18.87
CA ILE A 219 55.76 15.14 18.87
C ILE A 219 57.25 14.86 19.13
N GLN A 220 58.11 15.26 18.21
CA GLN A 220 59.46 15.73 18.49
C GLN A 220 59.58 17.13 17.90
#